data_AF-A0A7W1UQ25-F1
#
_entry.id   AF-A0A7W1UQ25-F1
#
_cell.length_a   1.000
_cell.length_b   1.000
_cell.length_c   1.000
_cell.angle_alpha   90.00
_cell.angle_beta   90.00
_cell.angle_gamma   90.00
#
_symmetry.space_group_name_H-M   'P 1'
#
loop_
_entity.id
_entity.type
_entity.pdbx_description
1 polymer ?
#
loop_
_entity_poly.entity_id
_entity_poly.type
_entity_poly.pdbx_seq_one_letter_code
_entity_poly.pdbx_strand_id
1 'polypeptide(L)' 'MKDSPFTYGTTVSVNSFTNREKEAEKLYSNLIYGINTTIISPRRWGKSSLVEKVIHDINRKEKKVKTVVIDLFSVSNEE' A
#
# COMPACT_ATOMS: atom_id res chain seq x y z
N MET A 1 21.54 -0.25 -16.11
CA MET A 1 20.91 -0.97 -14.97
C MET A 1 19.41 -0.82 -15.14
N LYS A 2 18.81 -1.75 -15.86
CA LYS A 2 17.43 -1.71 -16.39
C LYS A 2 16.64 -2.86 -15.74
N ASP A 3 15.43 -2.54 -15.29
CA ASP A 3 14.27 -3.44 -15.17
C ASP A 3 14.41 -4.72 -14.31
N SER A 4 14.90 -4.60 -13.07
CA SER A 4 14.71 -5.68 -12.08
C SER A 4 13.30 -5.56 -11.45
N PRO A 5 12.46 -6.62 -11.47
CA PRO A 5 11.21 -6.62 -10.72
C PRO A 5 11.43 -6.73 -9.21
N PHE A 6 12.65 -7.06 -8.77
CA PHE A 6 13.00 -7.19 -7.35
C PHE A 6 13.81 -5.97 -6.90
N THR A 7 13.16 -5.08 -6.14
CA THR A 7 13.76 -3.93 -5.48
C THR A 7 13.69 -4.13 -3.96
N TYR A 8 14.77 -3.82 -3.24
CA TYR A 8 14.87 -4.00 -1.78
C TYR A 8 15.27 -2.67 -1.12
N GLY A 9 14.75 -2.40 0.08
CA GLY A 9 15.15 -1.26 0.90
C GLY A 9 14.31 0.01 0.71
N THR A 10 13.39 0.05 -0.25
CA THR A 10 12.45 1.16 -0.48
C THR A 10 11.03 0.64 -0.71
N THR A 11 10.02 1.51 -0.61
CA THR A 11 8.68 1.19 -1.09
C THR A 11 8.74 0.87 -2.58
N VAL A 12 8.10 -0.24 -2.95
CA VAL A 12 8.27 -0.90 -4.24
C VAL A 12 7.32 -0.22 -5.23
N SER A 13 7.85 0.20 -6.39
CA SER A 13 7.01 0.81 -7.44
C SER A 13 5.86 -0.12 -7.84
N VAL A 14 4.74 0.44 -8.31
CA VAL A 14 3.56 -0.33 -8.77
C VAL A 14 3.94 -1.43 -9.77
N ASN A 15 4.99 -1.22 -10.58
CA ASN A 15 5.47 -2.15 -11.59
C ASN A 15 6.27 -3.34 -11.03
N SER A 16 6.74 -3.25 -9.79
CA SER A 16 7.56 -4.26 -9.12
C SER A 16 6.80 -4.99 -8.01
N PHE A 17 5.54 -4.64 -7.76
CA PHE A 17 4.67 -5.34 -6.82
C PHE A 17 4.18 -6.66 -7.45
N THR A 18 4.50 -7.79 -6.82
CA THR A 18 4.16 -9.13 -7.32
C THR A 18 3.35 -9.90 -6.29
N ASN A 19 2.47 -10.79 -6.76
CA ASN A 19 1.58 -11.61 -5.92
C ASN A 19 0.63 -10.77 -5.02
N ARG A 20 0.02 -11.37 -3.98
CA ARG A 20 -0.87 -10.71 -3.00
C ARG A 20 -2.19 -10.16 -3.57
N GLU A 21 -2.66 -10.75 -4.67
CA GLU A 21 -3.86 -10.30 -5.39
C GLU A 21 -5.11 -10.33 -4.49
N LYS A 22 -5.31 -11.42 -3.74
CA LYS A 22 -6.46 -11.57 -2.84
C LYS A 22 -6.44 -10.54 -1.71
N GLU A 23 -5.27 -10.27 -1.13
CA GLU A 23 -5.14 -9.25 -0.09
C GLU A 23 -5.36 -7.84 -0.64
N ALA A 24 -4.90 -7.56 -1.86
CA ALA A 24 -5.13 -6.29 -2.53
C ALA A 24 -6.62 -6.08 -2.83
N GLU A 25 -7.31 -7.09 -3.37
CA GLU A 25 -8.76 -7.04 -3.60
C GLU A 25 -9.55 -6.84 -2.31
N LYS A 26 -9.20 -7.56 -1.25
CA LYS A 26 -9.86 -7.43 0.05
C LYS A 26 -9.64 -6.03 0.65
N LEU A 27 -8.41 -5.53 0.63
CA LEU A 27 -8.11 -4.18 1.13
C LEU A 27 -8.80 -3.10 0.28
N TYR A 28 -8.81 -3.24 -1.04
CA TYR A 28 -9.54 -2.35 -1.94
C TYR A 28 -11.02 -2.27 -1.56
N SER A 29 -11.68 -3.43 -1.48
CA SER A 29 -13.09 -3.53 -1.12
C SER A 29 -13.37 -2.86 0.23
N ASN A 30 -12.56 -3.18 1.25
CA ASN A 30 -12.71 -2.58 2.56
C ASN A 30 -12.62 -1.05 2.52
N LEU A 31 -11.62 -0.49 1.84
CA LEU A 31 -11.44 0.96 1.77
C LEU A 31 -12.59 1.65 1.02
N ILE A 32 -13.06 1.07 -0.09
CA ILE A 32 -14.18 1.63 -0.86
C ILE A 32 -15.49 1.61 -0.09
N TYR A 33 -15.72 0.57 0.71
CA TYR A 33 -16.92 0.46 1.55
C TYR A 33 -16.77 1.10 2.94
N GLY A 34 -15.69 1.86 3.19
CA GLY A 34 -15.49 2.58 4.45
C GLY A 34 -15.22 1.69 5.67
N ILE A 35 -14.73 0.46 5.44
CA ILE A 35 -14.41 -0.52 6.48
C ILE A 35 -13.02 -0.23 7.06
N ASN A 36 -12.98 0.10 8.35
CA ASN A 36 -11.71 0.23 9.06
C ASN A 36 -10.93 -1.09 9.06
N THR A 37 -9.68 -1.06 8.58
CA THR A 37 -8.89 -2.26 8.31
C THR A 37 -7.49 -2.14 8.91
N THR A 38 -7.13 -3.09 9.77
CA THR A 38 -5.78 -3.24 10.32
C THR A 38 -5.03 -4.36 9.59
N ILE A 39 -3.83 -4.06 9.09
CA ILE A 39 -2.96 -5.04 8.41
C ILE A 39 -1.85 -5.50 9.36
N ILE A 40 -1.82 -6.79 9.71
CA ILE A 40 -0.85 -7.37 10.63
C ILE A 40 0.05 -8.36 9.89
N SER A 41 1.35 -8.12 9.93
CA SER A 41 2.39 -9.03 9.43
C SER A 41 3.77 -8.62 9.95
N PRO A 42 4.82 -9.45 9.83
CA PRO A 42 6.16 -9.08 10.29
C PRO A 42 6.77 -7.85 9.58
N ARG A 43 7.84 -7.29 10.14
CA ARG A 43 8.55 -6.12 9.56
C ARG A 43 9.10 -6.48 8.17
N ARG A 44 9.00 -5.54 7.22
CA ARG A 44 9.46 -5.69 5.81
C ARG A 44 8.69 -6.71 4.94
N TRP A 45 7.49 -7.14 5.35
CA TRP A 45 6.62 -8.01 4.54
C TRP A 45 5.71 -7.26 3.53
N GLY A 46 6.08 -6.03 3.17
CA GLY A 46 5.38 -5.27 2.12
C GLY A 46 3.99 -4.75 2.50
N LYS A 47 3.73 -4.46 3.79
CA LYS A 47 2.45 -3.83 4.21
C LYS A 47 2.25 -2.46 3.55
N SER A 48 3.24 -1.57 3.66
CA SER A 48 3.19 -0.24 3.04
C SER A 48 3.04 -0.34 1.52
N SER A 49 3.80 -1.22 0.87
CA SER A 49 3.70 -1.47 -0.57
C SER A 49 2.31 -1.97 -1.00
N LEU A 50 1.66 -2.83 -0.19
CA LEU A 50 0.28 -3.28 -0.44
C LEU A 50 -0.71 -2.11 -0.37
N VAL A 51 -0.58 -1.25 0.64
CA VAL A 51 -1.43 -0.05 0.80
C VAL A 51 -1.22 0.90 -0.37
N GLU A 52 0.01 1.21 -0.73
CA GLU A 52 0.34 2.08 -1.87
C GLU A 52 -0.21 1.56 -3.19
N LYS A 53 -0.10 0.24 -3.43
CA LYS A 53 -0.66 -0.42 -4.62
C LYS A 53 -2.18 -0.26 -4.68
N VAL A 54 -2.89 -0.52 -3.57
CA VAL A 54 -4.34 -0.41 -3.52
C VAL A 54 -4.79 1.06 -3.66
N ILE A 55 -4.11 1.99 -3.00
CA ILE A 55 -4.40 3.42 -3.11
C ILE A 55 -4.19 3.91 -4.55
N HIS A 56 -3.12 3.46 -5.21
CA HIS A 56 -2.91 3.73 -6.64
C HIS A 56 -4.07 3.22 -7.49
N ASP A 57 -4.54 2.00 -7.24
CA ASP A 57 -5.67 1.42 -7.98
C ASP A 57 -6.99 2.16 -7.70
N ILE A 58 -7.25 2.57 -6.45
CA ILE A 58 -8.40 3.41 -6.07
C ILE A 58 -8.35 4.74 -6.80
N ASN A 59 -7.22 5.45 -6.76
CA ASN A 59 -7.06 6.75 -7.42
C ASN A 59 -7.27 6.67 -8.95
N ARG A 60 -6.97 5.52 -9.57
CA ARG A 60 -7.20 5.28 -10.99
C ARG A 60 -8.66 4.93 -11.33
N LYS A 61 -9.30 4.10 -10.51
CA LYS A 61 -10.64 3.55 -10.79
C LYS A 61 -11.77 4.45 -10.28
N GLU A 62 -11.59 5.04 -9.10
CA GLU A 62 -12.65 5.71 -8.35
C GLU A 62 -12.49 7.23 -8.37
N LYS A 63 -12.96 7.86 -9.45
CA LYS A 63 -12.77 9.32 -9.69
C LYS A 63 -13.35 10.23 -8.60
N LYS A 64 -14.32 9.73 -7.82
CA LYS A 64 -15.00 10.46 -6.75
C LYS A 64 -14.35 10.24 -5.37
N VAL A 65 -13.41 9.30 -5.25
CA VAL A 65 -12.71 9.00 -4.00
C VAL A 65 -11.38 9.73 -3.99
N LYS A 66 -11.05 10.36 -2.87
CA LYS A 66 -9.74 10.96 -2.61
C LYS A 66 -9.08 10.20 -1.47
N THR A 67 -7.81 9.88 -1.66
CA THR A 67 -7.01 9.15 -0.69
C THR A 67 -5.99 10.10 -0.05
N VAL A 68 -5.77 9.94 1.25
CA VAL A 68 -4.74 10.65 2.01
C VAL A 68 -3.88 9.60 2.69
N VAL A 69 -2.57 9.69 2.51
CA VAL A 69 -1.60 8.79 3.14
C VAL A 69 -0.81 9.58 4.17
N ILE A 70 -0.77 9.09 5.39
CA ILE A 70 0.01 9.66 6.48
C ILE A 70 1.02 8.60 6.92
N ASP A 71 2.29 8.86 6.66
CA ASP A 71 3.37 8.01 7.17
C ASP A 71 3.78 8.50 8.56
N LEU A 72 3.59 7.64 9.55
CA LEU A 72 3.94 7.90 10.95
C LEU A 72 5.24 7.21 11.36
N PHE A 73 5.96 6.58 10.43
CA PHE A 73 7.16 5.82 10.77
C PHE A 73 8.30 6.67 11.33
N SER A 74 8.44 7.92 10.86
CA SER A 74 9.44 8.87 11.34
C SER A 74 8.94 9.77 12.48
N VAL A 75 7.69 9.61 12.92
CA VAL A 75 7.15 10.39 14.03
C VAL A 75 7.70 9.80 15.33
N SER A 76 8.73 10.45 15.86
CA SER A 76 9.18 10.27 17.23
C SER A 76 8.32 11.09 18.19
N ASN A 77 8.38 10.78 19.47
CA ASN A 77 7.83 11.64 20.51
C ASN A 77 8.54 13.01 20.51
N GLU A 78 7.92 13.98 21.19
CA GLU A 78 8.43 15.34 21.38
C GLU A 78 9.40 15.44 22.57
N GLU A 79 10.24 14.41 22.79
CA GLU A 79 11.34 14.47 23.77
C GLU A 79 12.63 15.02 23.15
#